data_AF-A0A2E0W9I0-F1
#
_entry.id   AF-A0A2E0W9I0-F1
#
_cell.length_a   1.000
_cell.length_b   1.000
_cell.length_c   1.000
_cell.angle_alpha   90.00
_cell.angle_beta   90.00
_cell.angle_gamma   90.00
#
_symmetry.space_group_name_H-M   'P 1'
#
loop_
_entity.id
_entity.type
_entity.pdbx_description
1 polymer ?
#
loop_
_entity_poly.entity_id
_entity_poly.type
_entity_poly.pdbx_seq_one_letter_code
_entity_poly.pdbx_strand_id
1 'polypeptide(L)'
;MLDGVMLLWWILTVPSFLFVAIDIFRTTPEATVMKWAFIILTAFTGPVGAFFYVLGCREPLKGTHEQYVSVRWRQVLGSTMHCAAGDGIGIIFGSAIGAGLALTLWPDFLLEYVLGFSFGWGYFQAFAMKDMAGGDYLKSLRMTFLPEFLSMNCLMSGMLLVSKFWMPRVSGGDDPGRPEFWFIMSIALLAGFIAAYPMNWWMVSNHMKHGMITVLANERQDDPSSMAGDSASVDRHHAENMSMSHNDETSSVTPTPEAEATMSMPTAAGSLKIRMSIVSVGVLAITLGVVTFFAPMA
;
A
#
# COMPACT_ATOMS: atom_id res chain seq x y z
N MET A 1 -5.85 -4.66 35.20
CA MET A 1 -6.29 -3.56 34.32
C MET A 1 -6.07 -3.90 32.84
N LEU A 2 -4.93 -4.50 32.48
CA LEU A 2 -4.67 -4.99 31.12
C LEU A 2 -5.76 -5.96 30.62
N ASP A 3 -6.21 -6.89 31.48
CA ASP A 3 -7.20 -7.91 31.11
C ASP A 3 -8.53 -7.32 30.64
N GLY A 4 -9.01 -6.24 31.26
CA GLY A 4 -10.24 -5.56 30.84
C GLY A 4 -10.09 -4.89 29.48
N VAL A 5 -8.92 -4.28 29.21
CA VAL A 5 -8.61 -3.67 27.92
C VAL A 5 -8.48 -4.73 26.83
N MET A 6 -7.80 -5.85 27.11
CA MET A 6 -7.67 -6.97 26.18
C MET A 6 -9.03 -7.63 25.89
N LEU A 7 -9.85 -7.84 26.92
CA LEU A 7 -11.19 -8.39 26.74
C LEU A 7 -12.03 -7.48 25.83
N LEU A 8 -12.03 -6.18 26.10
CA LEU A 8 -12.70 -5.20 25.24
C LEU A 8 -12.13 -5.22 23.81
N TRP A 9 -10.81 -5.29 23.67
CA TRP A 9 -10.14 -5.36 22.36
C TRP A 9 -10.63 -6.56 21.55
N TRP A 10 -10.68 -7.75 22.14
CA TRP A 10 -11.14 -8.97 21.45
C TRP A 10 -12.63 -8.94 21.15
N ILE A 11 -13.46 -8.44 22.08
CA ILE A 11 -14.90 -8.24 21.87
C ILE A 11 -15.17 -7.29 20.70
N LEU A 12 -14.31 -6.29 20.46
CA LEU A 12 -14.44 -5.37 19.33
C LEU A 12 -13.80 -5.93 18.05
N THR A 13 -12.73 -6.71 18.17
CA THR A 13 -11.99 -7.26 17.03
C THR A 13 -12.83 -8.26 16.24
N VAL A 14 -13.51 -9.19 16.91
CA VAL A 14 -14.29 -10.24 16.23
C VAL A 14 -15.42 -9.64 15.37
N PRO A 15 -16.30 -8.75 15.89
CA PRO A 15 -17.32 -8.11 15.06
C PRO A 15 -16.74 -7.22 13.96
N SER A 16 -15.64 -6.51 14.22
CA SER A 16 -14.96 -5.67 13.23
C SER A 16 -14.46 -6.49 12.05
N PHE A 17 -13.80 -7.62 12.33
CA PHE A 17 -13.36 -8.56 11.31
C PHE A 17 -14.52 -9.11 10.49
N LEU A 18 -15.58 -9.60 11.15
CA LEU A 18 -16.75 -10.15 10.46
C LEU A 18 -17.43 -9.11 9.59
N PHE A 19 -17.56 -7.87 10.09
CA PHE A 19 -18.11 -6.76 9.32
C PHE A 19 -17.31 -6.51 8.05
N VAL A 20 -15.99 -6.32 8.14
CA VAL A 20 -15.14 -6.04 6.97
C VAL A 20 -15.15 -7.23 6.00
N ALA A 21 -15.00 -8.46 6.51
CA ALA A 21 -14.97 -9.67 5.69
C ALA A 21 -16.26 -9.89 4.88
N ILE A 22 -17.41 -9.44 5.39
CA ILE A 22 -18.70 -9.55 4.70
C ILE A 22 -18.97 -8.34 3.80
N ASP A 23 -18.77 -7.12 4.30
CA ASP A 23 -19.13 -5.88 3.59
C ASP A 23 -18.24 -5.68 2.35
N ILE A 24 -16.93 -5.93 2.45
CA ILE A 24 -15.98 -5.59 1.38
C ILE A 24 -16.22 -6.31 0.06
N PHE A 25 -16.74 -7.54 0.09
CA PHE A 25 -17.09 -8.28 -1.12
C PHE A 25 -18.45 -7.88 -1.70
N ARG A 26 -19.32 -7.25 -0.90
CA ARG A 26 -20.68 -6.86 -1.31
C ARG A 26 -20.77 -5.42 -1.78
N THR A 27 -19.99 -4.52 -1.19
CA THR A 27 -20.17 -3.07 -1.35
C THR A 27 -19.04 -2.40 -2.12
N THR A 28 -17.84 -2.99 -2.13
CA THR A 28 -16.63 -2.27 -2.53
C THR A 28 -16.02 -2.86 -3.81
N PRO A 29 -16.01 -2.13 -4.94
CA PRO A 29 -15.42 -2.56 -6.20
C PRO A 29 -13.89 -2.39 -6.21
N GLU A 30 -13.21 -2.96 -5.23
CA GLU A 30 -11.74 -2.90 -5.06
C GLU A 30 -11.07 -4.20 -5.58
N ALA A 31 -9.79 -4.12 -5.96
CA ALA A 31 -9.00 -5.28 -6.36
C ALA A 31 -8.97 -6.37 -5.28
N THR A 32 -9.06 -7.64 -5.67
CA THR A 32 -9.16 -8.78 -4.73
C THR A 32 -8.00 -8.83 -3.73
N VAL A 33 -6.78 -8.50 -4.15
CA VAL A 33 -5.62 -8.48 -3.24
C VAL A 33 -5.78 -7.40 -2.17
N MET A 34 -6.28 -6.23 -2.55
CA MET A 34 -6.56 -5.16 -1.60
C MET A 34 -7.70 -5.53 -0.64
N LYS A 35 -8.73 -6.26 -1.10
CA LYS A 35 -9.78 -6.79 -0.22
C LYS A 35 -9.19 -7.67 0.89
N TRP A 36 -8.29 -8.59 0.52
CA TRP A 36 -7.59 -9.42 1.49
C TRP A 36 -6.72 -8.60 2.44
N ALA A 37 -6.04 -7.56 1.97
CA ALA A 37 -5.25 -6.68 2.83
C ALA A 37 -6.11 -6.04 3.93
N PHE A 38 -7.29 -5.51 3.60
CA PHE A 38 -8.22 -4.95 4.60
C PHE A 38 -8.71 -6.00 5.59
N ILE A 39 -9.07 -7.20 5.12
CA ILE A 39 -9.56 -8.29 5.98
C ILE A 39 -8.46 -8.72 6.96
N ILE A 40 -7.26 -8.98 6.45
CA ILE A 40 -6.11 -9.42 7.24
C ILE A 40 -5.73 -8.36 8.27
N LEU A 41 -5.56 -7.11 7.84
CA LEU A 41 -5.18 -6.04 8.75
C LEU A 41 -6.24 -5.85 9.83
N THR A 42 -7.53 -5.97 9.49
CA THR A 42 -8.63 -5.91 10.47
C THR A 42 -8.63 -7.10 11.42
N ALA A 43 -8.24 -8.29 10.97
CA ALA A 43 -8.10 -9.45 11.85
C ALA A 43 -7.09 -9.21 12.97
N PHE A 44 -5.98 -8.52 12.67
CA PHE A 44 -4.97 -8.18 13.66
C PHE A 44 -5.30 -6.91 14.45
N THR A 45 -5.77 -5.85 13.79
CA THR A 45 -5.92 -4.52 14.40
C THR A 45 -7.35 -4.17 14.83
N GLY A 46 -8.29 -5.10 14.62
CA GLY A 46 -9.67 -5.04 15.07
C GLY A 46 -10.41 -3.77 14.65
N PRO A 47 -10.98 -3.00 15.60
CA PRO A 47 -11.81 -1.84 15.29
C PRO A 47 -11.05 -0.73 14.55
N VAL A 48 -9.72 -0.63 14.70
CA VAL A 48 -8.92 0.37 13.99
C VAL A 48 -8.85 0.03 12.50
N GLY A 49 -8.63 -1.24 12.15
CA GLY A 49 -8.66 -1.71 10.76
C GLY A 49 -10.03 -1.49 10.11
N ALA A 50 -11.11 -1.82 10.83
CA ALA A 50 -12.47 -1.58 10.35
C ALA A 50 -12.79 -0.08 10.17
N PHE A 51 -12.34 0.77 11.10
CA PHE A 51 -12.48 2.23 10.97
C PHE A 51 -11.80 2.74 9.70
N PHE A 52 -10.57 2.31 9.43
CA PHE A 52 -9.87 2.71 8.23
C PHE A 52 -10.48 2.13 6.95
N TYR A 53 -11.05 0.92 6.99
CA TYR A 53 -11.83 0.38 5.87
C TYR A 53 -13.02 1.29 5.52
N VAL A 54 -13.84 1.64 6.52
CA VAL A 54 -15.04 2.46 6.34
C VAL A 54 -14.70 3.86 5.82
N LEU A 55 -13.64 4.48 6.34
CA LEU A 55 -13.26 5.85 5.98
C LEU A 55 -12.42 5.93 4.69
N GLY A 56 -11.69 4.86 4.39
CA GLY A 56 -10.66 4.83 3.36
C GLY A 56 -11.10 4.24 2.04
N CYS A 57 -11.87 3.14 2.07
CA CYS A 57 -12.11 2.28 0.90
C CYS A 57 -13.59 2.00 0.65
N ARG A 58 -14.41 1.90 1.71
CA ARG A 58 -15.83 1.56 1.56
C ARG A 58 -16.56 2.55 0.64
N GLU A 59 -17.16 2.04 -0.42
CA GLU A 59 -17.84 2.86 -1.42
C GLU A 59 -19.04 3.60 -0.80
N PRO A 60 -19.07 4.94 -0.83
CA PRO A 60 -20.16 5.71 -0.22
C PRO A 60 -21.43 5.73 -1.08
N LEU A 61 -21.27 5.83 -2.40
CA LEU A 61 -22.34 5.82 -3.39
C LEU A 61 -21.91 4.94 -4.57
N LYS A 62 -22.84 4.14 -5.11
CA LYS A 62 -22.54 3.22 -6.22
C LYS A 62 -21.91 3.96 -7.40
N GLY A 63 -20.79 3.46 -7.91
CA GLY A 63 -20.05 4.00 -9.04
C GLY A 63 -19.15 5.20 -8.70
N THR A 64 -19.00 5.56 -7.43
CA THR A 64 -18.15 6.70 -7.00
C THR A 64 -16.84 6.26 -6.36
N HIS A 65 -16.59 4.95 -6.23
CA HIS A 65 -15.41 4.42 -5.56
C HIS A 65 -14.09 5.01 -6.09
N GLU A 66 -13.89 5.04 -7.41
CA GLU A 66 -12.64 5.55 -8.02
C GLU A 66 -12.37 7.00 -7.64
N GLN A 67 -13.37 7.87 -7.78
CA GLN A 67 -13.26 9.27 -7.38
C GLN A 67 -13.03 9.40 -5.87
N TYR A 68 -13.73 8.59 -5.07
CA TYR A 68 -13.63 8.61 -3.61
C TYR A 68 -12.22 8.28 -3.11
N VAL A 69 -11.60 7.23 -3.66
CA VAL A 69 -10.26 6.76 -3.27
C VAL A 69 -9.11 7.53 -3.93
N SER A 70 -9.39 8.36 -4.94
CA SER A 70 -8.35 9.10 -5.70
C SER A 70 -7.54 10.09 -4.85
N VAL A 71 -8.11 10.57 -3.74
CA VAL A 71 -7.42 11.53 -2.86
C VAL A 71 -6.18 10.90 -2.24
N ARG A 72 -5.09 11.67 -2.20
CA ARG A 72 -3.76 11.14 -1.87
C ARG A 72 -3.69 10.39 -0.54
N TRP A 73 -4.29 10.93 0.53
CA TRP A 73 -4.22 10.28 1.85
C TRP A 73 -4.89 8.91 1.86
N ARG A 74 -5.92 8.68 1.03
CA ARG A 74 -6.58 7.38 0.84
C ARG A 74 -5.68 6.43 0.05
N GLN A 75 -5.03 6.92 -1.01
CA GLN A 75 -4.02 6.13 -1.72
C GLN A 75 -2.86 5.71 -0.80
N VAL A 76 -2.39 6.62 0.05
CA VAL A 76 -1.35 6.31 1.05
C VAL A 76 -1.85 5.31 2.09
N LEU A 77 -3.09 5.48 2.57
CA LEU A 77 -3.73 4.53 3.49
C LEU A 77 -3.77 3.13 2.88
N GLY A 78 -4.31 2.97 1.68
CA GLY A 78 -4.35 1.70 0.97
C GLY A 78 -2.97 1.09 0.75
N SER A 79 -1.99 1.89 0.31
CA SER A 79 -0.61 1.43 0.11
C SER A 79 0.05 0.95 1.41
N THR A 80 -0.14 1.70 2.51
CA THR A 80 0.40 1.35 3.83
C THR A 80 -0.28 0.09 4.37
N MET A 81 -1.60 -0.05 4.18
CA MET A 81 -2.34 -1.24 4.61
C MET A 81 -1.90 -2.49 3.88
N HIS A 82 -1.70 -2.39 2.57
CA HIS A 82 -1.24 -3.50 1.77
C HIS A 82 0.11 -4.04 2.27
N CYS A 83 1.07 -3.14 2.51
CA CYS A 83 2.36 -3.48 3.10
C CYS A 83 2.19 -4.05 4.52
N ALA A 84 1.48 -3.36 5.41
CA ALA A 84 1.28 -3.82 6.78
C ALA A 84 0.55 -5.17 6.89
N ALA A 85 -0.38 -5.46 5.98
CA ALA A 85 -1.06 -6.75 5.93
C ALA A 85 -0.12 -7.88 5.48
N GLY A 86 0.68 -7.65 4.44
CA GLY A 86 1.68 -8.61 3.95
C GLY A 86 2.82 -8.80 4.95
N ASP A 87 3.65 -7.77 5.12
CA ASP A 87 4.81 -7.81 6.02
C ASP A 87 4.39 -8.17 7.46
N GLY A 88 3.30 -7.59 7.95
CA GLY A 88 2.80 -7.83 9.31
C GLY A 88 2.41 -9.28 9.57
N ILE A 89 1.79 -9.99 8.61
CA ILE A 89 1.56 -11.43 8.74
C ILE A 89 2.90 -12.13 8.96
N GLY A 90 3.87 -11.94 8.07
CA GLY A 90 5.14 -12.66 8.15
C GLY A 90 5.91 -12.34 9.43
N ILE A 91 5.89 -11.09 9.90
CA ILE A 91 6.49 -10.68 11.17
C ILE A 91 5.80 -11.36 12.36
N ILE A 92 4.47 -11.35 12.41
CA ILE A 92 3.71 -11.93 13.53
C ILE A 92 3.93 -13.44 13.62
N PHE A 93 3.86 -14.15 12.49
CA PHE A 93 4.13 -15.58 12.45
C PHE A 93 5.60 -15.89 12.74
N GLY A 94 6.53 -15.07 12.25
CA GLY A 94 7.95 -15.20 12.58
C GLY A 94 8.21 -15.04 14.07
N SER A 95 7.58 -14.05 14.71
CA SER A 95 7.68 -13.85 16.16
C SER A 95 7.06 -15.01 16.95
N ALA A 96 5.94 -15.57 16.48
CA ALA A 96 5.34 -16.74 17.12
C ALA A 96 6.25 -17.98 17.05
N ILE A 97 6.91 -18.19 15.90
CA ILE A 97 7.90 -19.26 15.74
C ILE A 97 9.13 -19.00 16.61
N GLY A 98 9.64 -17.76 16.61
CA GLY A 98 10.81 -17.36 17.39
C GLY A 98 10.59 -17.52 18.89
N ALA A 99 9.41 -17.15 19.38
CA ALA A 99 8.96 -17.40 20.75
C ALA A 99 8.91 -18.90 21.08
N GLY A 100 8.31 -19.72 20.21
CA GLY A 100 8.26 -21.18 20.40
C GLY A 100 9.63 -21.86 20.40
N LEU A 101 10.62 -21.27 19.72
CA LEU A 101 12.01 -21.73 19.69
C LEU A 101 12.91 -21.06 20.74
N ALA A 102 12.37 -20.14 21.56
CA ALA A 102 13.10 -19.32 22.51
C ALA A 102 14.33 -18.62 21.89
N LEU A 103 14.15 -18.03 20.70
CA LEU A 103 15.23 -17.34 19.99
C LEU A 103 15.67 -16.08 20.74
N THR A 104 16.98 -15.85 20.79
CA THR A 104 17.55 -14.58 21.24
C THR A 104 17.26 -13.46 20.23
N LEU A 105 17.42 -12.19 20.65
CA LEU A 105 17.05 -11.00 19.88
C LEU A 105 17.41 -11.02 18.40
N TRP A 106 18.66 -11.36 18.04
CA TRP A 106 19.14 -11.25 16.66
C TRP A 106 18.59 -12.33 15.72
N PRO A 107 18.65 -13.63 16.06
CA PRO A 107 17.96 -14.68 15.30
C PRO A 107 16.45 -14.44 15.19
N ASP A 108 15.82 -13.97 16.26
CA ASP A 108 14.38 -13.69 16.30
C ASP A 108 14.02 -12.54 15.34
N PHE A 109 14.74 -11.41 15.43
CA PHE A 109 14.60 -10.30 14.48
C PHE A 109 14.83 -10.75 13.03
N LEU A 110 15.87 -11.53 12.76
CA LEU A 110 16.19 -11.97 11.40
C LEU A 110 15.07 -12.86 10.84
N LEU A 111 14.53 -13.76 11.66
CA LEU A 111 13.40 -14.60 11.30
C LEU A 111 12.16 -13.76 10.99
N GLU A 112 11.78 -12.85 11.91
CA GLU A 112 10.67 -11.91 11.73
C GLU A 112 10.83 -11.09 10.43
N TYR A 113 12.02 -10.54 10.19
CA TYR A 113 12.30 -9.69 9.03
C TYR A 113 12.26 -10.49 7.72
N VAL A 114 12.90 -11.65 7.66
CA VAL A 114 12.93 -12.49 6.46
C VAL A 114 11.53 -12.99 6.11
N LEU A 115 10.77 -13.49 7.09
CA LEU A 115 9.40 -13.96 6.85
C LEU A 115 8.45 -12.82 6.47
N GLY A 116 8.52 -11.70 7.19
CA GLY A 116 7.79 -10.48 6.87
C GLY A 116 8.03 -10.04 5.44
N PHE A 117 9.29 -9.71 5.13
CA PHE A 117 9.67 -9.20 3.83
C PHE A 117 9.38 -10.18 2.70
N SER A 118 9.65 -11.48 2.88
CA SER A 118 9.40 -12.48 1.83
C SER A 118 7.92 -12.62 1.50
N PHE A 119 7.05 -12.58 2.52
CA PHE A 119 5.61 -12.70 2.33
C PHE A 119 5.01 -11.40 1.76
N GLY A 120 5.40 -10.23 2.28
CA GLY A 120 4.98 -8.92 1.78
C GLY A 120 5.43 -8.68 0.34
N TRP A 121 6.72 -8.82 0.06
CA TRP A 121 7.30 -8.60 -1.26
C TRP A 121 6.88 -9.65 -2.29
N GLY A 122 7.00 -10.93 -1.96
CA GLY A 122 6.78 -12.02 -2.91
C GLY A 122 5.30 -12.26 -3.22
N TYR A 123 4.47 -12.34 -2.19
CA TYR A 123 3.07 -12.73 -2.33
C TYR A 123 2.11 -11.53 -2.36
N PHE A 124 2.29 -10.51 -1.52
CA PHE A 124 1.38 -9.37 -1.53
C PHE A 124 1.69 -8.39 -2.66
N GLN A 125 2.94 -7.95 -2.80
CA GLN A 125 3.31 -6.96 -3.82
C GLN A 125 3.50 -7.58 -5.21
N ALA A 126 4.43 -8.51 -5.36
CA ALA A 126 4.85 -8.96 -6.69
C ALA A 126 3.77 -9.76 -7.41
N PHE A 127 2.96 -10.54 -6.68
CA PHE A 127 1.84 -11.27 -7.26
C PHE A 127 0.71 -10.31 -7.67
N ALA A 128 0.38 -9.32 -6.85
CA ALA A 128 -0.66 -8.33 -7.17
C ALA A 128 -0.31 -7.47 -8.39
N MET A 129 0.98 -7.14 -8.56
CA MET A 129 1.44 -6.36 -9.71
C MET A 129 1.76 -7.20 -10.95
N LYS A 130 1.61 -8.54 -10.92
CA LYS A 130 1.94 -9.42 -12.04
C LYS A 130 1.26 -8.98 -13.34
N ASP A 131 -0.04 -8.72 -13.28
CA ASP A 131 -0.82 -8.39 -14.48
C ASP A 131 -0.49 -6.97 -14.97
N MET A 132 -0.29 -6.03 -14.05
CA MET A 132 0.16 -4.66 -14.35
C MET A 132 1.60 -4.62 -14.93
N ALA A 133 2.44 -5.60 -14.60
CA ALA A 133 3.81 -5.72 -15.10
C ALA A 133 3.89 -6.36 -16.50
N GLY A 134 2.76 -6.72 -17.11
CA GLY A 134 2.70 -7.42 -18.40
C GLY A 134 2.84 -8.94 -18.28
N GLY A 135 2.49 -9.51 -17.12
CA GLY A 135 2.52 -10.96 -16.85
C GLY A 135 3.86 -11.49 -16.36
N ASP A 136 4.95 -10.70 -16.43
CA ASP A 136 6.29 -11.07 -15.96
C ASP A 136 6.46 -10.82 -14.45
N TYR A 137 6.47 -11.93 -13.70
CA TYR A 137 6.63 -11.91 -12.25
C TYR A 137 8.04 -11.45 -11.81
N LEU A 138 9.10 -11.75 -12.57
CA LEU A 138 10.45 -11.28 -12.24
C LEU A 138 10.58 -9.77 -12.39
N LYS A 139 9.95 -9.21 -13.42
CA LYS A 139 9.86 -7.76 -13.58
C LYS A 139 9.08 -7.13 -12.44
N SER A 140 7.95 -7.73 -12.04
CA SER A 140 7.15 -7.29 -10.89
C SER A 140 8.00 -7.25 -9.61
N LEU A 141 8.70 -8.35 -9.28
CA LEU A 141 9.61 -8.44 -8.14
C LEU A 141 10.67 -7.33 -8.13
N ARG A 142 11.32 -7.06 -9.26
CA ARG A 142 12.36 -6.01 -9.36
C ARG A 142 11.80 -4.61 -9.13
N MET A 143 10.60 -4.33 -9.64
CA MET A 143 9.97 -3.02 -9.50
C MET A 143 9.46 -2.76 -8.08
N THR A 144 8.99 -3.81 -7.39
CA THR A 144 8.43 -3.72 -6.04
C THR A 144 9.47 -3.79 -4.92
N PHE A 145 10.65 -4.36 -5.19
CA PHE A 145 11.67 -4.60 -4.16
C PHE A 145 12.05 -3.34 -3.37
N LEU A 146 12.44 -2.27 -4.06
CA LEU A 146 12.88 -1.05 -3.38
C LEU A 146 11.73 -0.39 -2.61
N PRO A 147 10.54 -0.12 -3.20
CA PRO A 147 9.42 0.42 -2.44
C PRO A 147 9.03 -0.43 -1.23
N GLU A 148 9.07 -1.77 -1.35
CA GLU A 148 8.74 -2.64 -0.22
C GLU A 148 9.80 -2.61 0.86
N PHE A 149 11.07 -2.70 0.49
CA PHE A 149 12.19 -2.63 1.42
C PHE A 149 12.16 -1.35 2.26
N LEU A 150 11.87 -0.20 1.61
CA LEU A 150 11.80 1.08 2.31
C LEU A 150 10.65 1.15 3.32
N SER A 151 9.49 0.61 2.96
CA SER A 151 8.30 0.56 3.84
C SER A 151 8.51 -0.39 5.02
N MET A 152 9.00 -1.60 4.72
CA MET A 152 9.24 -2.68 5.68
C MET A 152 10.18 -2.23 6.81
N ASN A 153 11.26 -1.52 6.49
CA ASN A 153 12.17 -0.99 7.52
C ASN A 153 11.45 -0.11 8.54
N CYS A 154 10.57 0.78 8.08
CA CYS A 154 9.80 1.66 8.96
C CYS A 154 8.73 0.88 9.73
N LEU A 155 8.04 -0.05 9.08
CA LEU A 155 7.04 -0.93 9.70
C LEU A 155 7.68 -1.75 10.84
N MET A 156 8.74 -2.48 10.53
CA MET A 156 9.51 -3.29 11.49
C MET A 156 10.02 -2.43 12.64
N SER A 157 10.52 -1.22 12.36
CA SER A 157 10.99 -0.32 13.40
C SER A 157 9.90 0.01 14.42
N GLY A 158 8.70 0.35 13.95
CA GLY A 158 7.58 0.63 14.86
C GLY A 158 7.14 -0.62 15.64
N MET A 159 7.12 -1.79 14.98
CA MET A 159 6.78 -3.06 15.63
C MET A 159 7.76 -3.43 16.73
N LEU A 160 9.08 -3.40 16.47
CA LEU A 160 10.13 -3.76 17.42
C LEU A 160 10.12 -2.90 18.67
N LEU A 161 9.90 -1.58 18.53
CA LEU A 161 9.85 -0.67 19.67
C LEU A 161 8.71 -1.01 20.63
N VAL A 162 7.59 -1.52 20.12
CA VAL A 162 6.48 -1.96 20.97
C VAL A 162 6.74 -3.36 21.50
N SER A 163 7.01 -4.34 20.62
CA SER A 163 7.09 -5.75 21.02
C SER A 163 8.21 -5.98 22.03
N LYS A 164 9.44 -5.55 21.74
CA LYS A 164 10.62 -5.84 22.59
C LYS A 164 10.62 -5.09 23.92
N PHE A 165 9.89 -3.98 24.03
CA PHE A 165 9.71 -3.30 25.32
C PHE A 165 8.47 -3.82 26.07
N TRP A 166 7.40 -4.19 25.38
CA TRP A 166 6.16 -4.53 26.06
C TRP A 166 6.07 -6.00 26.47
N MET A 167 6.55 -6.93 25.63
CA MET A 167 6.51 -8.38 25.92
C MET A 167 7.13 -8.73 27.28
N PRO A 168 8.33 -8.24 27.68
CA PRO A 168 8.92 -8.57 28.98
C PRO A 168 8.14 -8.02 30.18
N ARG A 169 7.22 -7.07 29.96
CA ARG A 169 6.44 -6.41 31.02
C ARG A 169 5.06 -7.05 31.22
N VAL A 170 4.64 -7.94 30.32
CA VAL A 170 3.34 -8.60 30.36
C VAL A 170 3.56 -10.10 30.53
N SER A 171 3.07 -10.65 31.63
CA SER A 171 3.14 -12.09 31.89
C SER A 171 2.47 -12.87 30.75
N GLY A 172 3.21 -13.74 30.08
CA GLY A 172 2.70 -14.51 28.93
C GLY A 172 2.63 -13.73 27.62
N GLY A 173 3.21 -12.53 27.55
CA GLY A 173 3.31 -11.73 26.31
C GLY A 173 4.27 -12.32 25.28
N ASP A 174 5.12 -13.26 25.70
CA ASP A 174 6.09 -14.01 24.92
C ASP A 174 5.60 -15.44 24.57
N ASP A 175 4.39 -15.83 24.99
CA ASP A 175 3.82 -17.15 24.71
C ASP A 175 2.74 -17.06 23.61
N PRO A 176 2.97 -17.60 22.40
CA PRO A 176 2.00 -17.59 21.31
C PRO A 176 0.69 -18.33 21.62
N GLY A 177 0.68 -19.20 22.62
CA GLY A 177 -0.53 -19.88 23.11
C GLY A 177 -1.46 -18.96 23.90
N ARG A 178 -1.03 -17.74 24.22
CA ARG A 178 -1.74 -16.81 25.10
C ARG A 178 -2.27 -15.58 24.36
N PRO A 179 -3.46 -15.07 24.71
CA PRO A 179 -4.04 -13.88 24.06
C PRO A 179 -3.20 -12.61 24.27
N GLU A 180 -2.39 -12.55 25.33
CA GLU A 180 -1.47 -11.45 25.64
C GLU A 180 -0.46 -11.22 24.50
N PHE A 181 0.14 -12.29 23.97
CA PHE A 181 1.06 -12.22 22.82
C PHE A 181 0.39 -11.57 21.61
N TRP A 182 -0.78 -12.07 21.21
CA TRP A 182 -1.49 -11.57 20.03
C TRP A 182 -1.96 -10.12 20.20
N PHE A 183 -2.34 -9.73 21.42
CA PHE A 183 -2.68 -8.36 21.72
C PHE A 183 -1.47 -7.42 21.57
N ILE A 184 -0.31 -7.79 22.12
CA ILE A 184 0.92 -7.00 21.98
C ILE A 184 1.31 -6.87 20.50
N MET A 185 1.23 -7.97 19.74
CA MET A 185 1.55 -7.97 18.31
C MET A 185 0.57 -7.13 17.48
N SER A 186 -0.71 -7.10 17.85
CA SER A 186 -1.70 -6.19 17.26
C SER A 186 -1.31 -4.72 17.43
N ILE A 187 -0.97 -4.32 18.66
CA ILE A 187 -0.55 -2.93 18.95
C ILE A 187 0.80 -2.62 18.30
N ALA A 188 1.72 -3.58 18.27
CA ALA A 188 2.99 -3.45 17.56
C ALA A 188 2.75 -3.19 16.07
N LEU A 189 1.85 -3.94 15.43
CA LEU A 189 1.48 -3.74 14.03
C LEU A 189 0.89 -2.35 13.78
N LEU A 190 0.06 -1.83 14.70
CA LEU A 190 -0.43 -0.45 14.62
C LEU A 190 0.68 0.58 14.74
N ALA A 191 1.63 0.40 15.65
CA ALA A 191 2.80 1.28 15.76
C ALA A 191 3.68 1.22 14.51
N GLY A 192 3.89 0.02 13.97
CA GLY A 192 4.54 -0.18 12.67
C GLY A 192 3.81 0.56 11.56
N PHE A 193 2.49 0.42 11.47
CA PHE A 193 1.66 1.08 10.47
C PHE A 193 1.84 2.60 10.51
N ILE A 194 1.81 3.19 11.72
CA ILE A 194 2.03 4.63 11.93
C ILE A 194 3.44 5.03 11.48
N ALA A 195 4.47 4.23 11.83
CA ALA A 195 5.86 4.49 11.44
C ALA A 195 6.08 4.37 9.93
N ALA A 196 5.39 3.46 9.25
CA ALA A 196 5.48 3.26 7.81
C ALA A 196 4.70 4.30 6.99
N TYR A 197 3.67 4.92 7.57
CA TYR A 197 2.79 5.86 6.85
C TYR A 197 3.52 7.03 6.17
N PRO A 198 4.47 7.75 6.81
CA PRO A 198 5.19 8.85 6.17
C PRO A 198 6.07 8.39 5.00
N MET A 199 6.69 7.21 5.10
CA MET A 199 7.50 6.64 4.02
C MET A 199 6.61 6.29 2.82
N ASN A 200 5.45 5.66 3.07
CA ASN A 200 4.47 5.37 2.04
C ASN A 200 3.88 6.65 1.43
N TRP A 201 3.68 7.71 2.22
CA TRP A 201 3.26 9.01 1.72
C TRP A 201 4.25 9.56 0.68
N TRP A 202 5.54 9.51 1.00
CA TRP A 202 6.58 9.92 0.06
C TRP A 202 6.58 9.05 -1.20
N MET A 203 6.52 7.72 -1.07
CA MET A 203 6.54 6.81 -2.23
C MET A 203 5.33 6.98 -3.16
N VAL A 204 4.13 7.12 -2.59
CA VAL A 204 2.91 7.39 -3.37
C VAL A 204 2.98 8.75 -4.05
N SER A 205 3.50 9.78 -3.36
CA SER A 205 3.68 11.12 -3.94
C SER A 205 4.70 11.16 -5.08
N ASN A 206 5.59 10.17 -5.18
CA ASN A 206 6.62 10.05 -6.21
C ASN A 206 6.31 8.91 -7.20
N HIS A 207 5.07 8.41 -7.25
CA HIS A 207 4.61 7.35 -8.17
C HIS A 207 5.41 6.03 -8.08
N MET A 208 5.99 5.75 -6.91
CA MET A 208 6.71 4.49 -6.64
C MET A 208 5.78 3.39 -6.11
N LYS A 209 4.63 3.76 -5.54
CA LYS A 209 3.56 2.84 -5.11
C LYS A 209 2.20 3.40 -5.52
N HIS A 210 1.24 2.50 -5.69
CA HIS A 210 -0.17 2.81 -5.83
C HIS A 210 -0.92 2.24 -4.62
N GLY A 211 -2.05 2.86 -4.28
CA GLY A 211 -2.90 2.42 -3.17
C GLY A 211 -4.06 1.59 -3.65
N MET A 212 -5.24 2.20 -3.63
CA MET A 212 -6.52 1.56 -3.95
C MET A 212 -6.86 1.73 -5.42
N ILE A 213 -7.36 0.65 -6.02
CA ILE A 213 -7.72 0.56 -7.44
C ILE A 213 -9.14 0.03 -7.56
N THR A 214 -9.98 0.76 -8.28
CA THR A 214 -11.32 0.31 -8.62
C THR A 214 -11.26 -0.72 -9.73
N VAL A 215 -11.81 -1.91 -9.49
CA VAL A 215 -12.09 -2.88 -10.55
C VAL A 215 -13.51 -2.63 -11.02
N LEU A 216 -13.65 -1.97 -12.17
CA LEU A 216 -14.93 -1.90 -12.85
C LEU A 216 -15.31 -3.33 -13.25
N ALA A 217 -16.48 -3.81 -12.82
CA ALA A 217 -17.04 -5.03 -13.36
C ALA A 217 -17.06 -4.88 -14.89
N ASN A 218 -16.59 -5.91 -15.60
CA ASN A 218 -16.56 -5.95 -17.06
C ASN A 218 -17.96 -5.68 -17.66
N GLU A 219 -18.26 -4.42 -17.94
CA GLU A 219 -19.34 -3.95 -18.83
C GLU A 219 -18.79 -3.03 -19.94
N ARG A 220 -17.49 -3.17 -20.26
CA ARG A 220 -16.87 -2.54 -21.45
C ARG A 220 -16.06 -3.51 -22.31
N GLN A 221 -16.45 -4.79 -22.28
CA GLN A 221 -16.12 -5.78 -23.30
C GLN A 221 -17.43 -6.45 -23.69
N ASP A 222 -18.22 -5.73 -24.50
CA ASP A 222 -19.24 -6.22 -25.44
C ASP A 222 -20.20 -5.09 -25.83
N ASP A 223 -19.67 -3.94 -26.24
CA ASP A 223 -20.45 -3.01 -27.07
C ASP A 223 -19.57 -2.32 -28.12
N PRO A 224 -19.48 -2.88 -29.34
CA PRO A 224 -18.80 -2.23 -30.46
C PRO A 224 -19.65 -1.14 -31.14
N SER A 225 -20.63 -0.52 -30.46
CA SER A 225 -21.56 0.42 -31.11
C SER A 225 -21.51 1.89 -30.64
N SER A 226 -20.59 2.31 -29.76
CA SER A 226 -20.53 3.73 -29.31
C SER A 226 -19.42 4.60 -29.91
N MET A 227 -18.74 4.13 -30.96
CA MET A 227 -17.77 4.93 -31.73
C MET A 227 -18.05 4.85 -33.24
N ALA A 228 -19.27 5.20 -33.63
CA ALA A 228 -19.57 5.54 -35.03
C ALA A 228 -20.77 6.48 -35.09
N GLY A 229 -20.51 7.73 -35.45
CA GLY A 229 -21.51 8.65 -35.97
C GLY A 229 -22.07 9.63 -34.94
N ASP A 230 -21.38 10.76 -34.78
CA ASP A 230 -22.11 12.02 -34.67
C ASP A 230 -21.30 13.17 -35.29
N SER A 231 -21.26 13.15 -36.62
CA SER A 231 -20.79 14.27 -37.43
C SER A 231 -21.47 14.23 -38.80
N ALA A 232 -22.77 14.54 -38.84
CA ALA A 232 -23.44 15.22 -39.96
C ALA A 232 -24.97 15.17 -39.80
N SER A 233 -25.59 16.32 -39.50
CA SER A 233 -26.68 16.92 -40.30
C SER A 233 -27.44 17.95 -39.45
N VAL A 234 -26.99 19.20 -39.46
CA VAL A 234 -27.86 20.34 -39.16
C VAL A 234 -28.11 21.04 -40.48
N ASP A 235 -29.35 20.90 -40.97
CA ASP A 235 -29.80 21.52 -42.20
C ASP A 235 -30.86 22.58 -41.87
N ARG A 236 -30.69 23.76 -42.50
CA ARG A 236 -31.60 24.90 -42.66
C ARG A 236 -31.79 25.90 -41.51
N HIS A 237 -31.23 27.11 -41.70
CA HIS A 237 -31.92 28.27 -42.28
C HIS A 237 -31.11 29.54 -41.93
N HIS A 238 -30.53 30.23 -42.91
CA HIS A 238 -30.63 31.69 -43.09
C HIS A 238 -29.80 32.16 -44.29
N ALA A 239 -30.38 33.15 -44.98
CA ALA A 239 -29.96 33.71 -46.25
C ALA A 239 -28.93 34.84 -46.08
N GLU A 240 -28.36 35.25 -47.22
CA GLU A 240 -27.70 36.53 -47.52
C GLU A 240 -26.32 36.81 -46.88
N ASN A 241 -25.24 36.72 -47.67
CA ASN A 241 -24.69 37.90 -48.38
C ASN A 241 -23.39 37.60 -49.14
N MET A 242 -23.17 38.42 -50.16
CA MET A 242 -22.11 38.42 -51.17
C MET A 242 -20.67 38.53 -50.64
N SER A 243 -19.70 37.90 -51.32
CA SER A 243 -18.71 38.57 -52.21
C SER A 243 -17.36 37.82 -52.32
N MET A 244 -16.85 37.79 -53.57
CA MET A 244 -15.45 37.86 -54.05
C MET A 244 -14.37 36.97 -53.38
N SER A 245 -13.81 35.96 -54.05
CA SER A 245 -12.77 36.00 -55.12
C SER A 245 -11.31 35.96 -54.62
N HIS A 246 -10.57 35.01 -55.23
CA HIS A 246 -9.12 34.94 -55.49
C HIS A 246 -8.11 34.29 -54.50
N ASN A 247 -7.50 33.25 -55.06
CA ASN A 247 -6.06 32.97 -55.24
C ASN A 247 -5.31 32.00 -54.31
N ASP A 248 -4.90 30.91 -54.96
CA ASP A 248 -3.62 30.18 -54.90
C ASP A 248 -2.47 30.91 -54.20
N GLU A 249 -1.73 30.16 -53.37
CA GLU A 249 -0.30 29.93 -53.62
C GLU A 249 0.26 28.78 -52.76
N THR A 250 0.81 27.79 -53.45
CA THR A 250 1.69 26.74 -52.95
C THR A 250 3.08 27.30 -52.62
N SER A 251 3.65 26.98 -51.47
CA SER A 251 5.11 26.95 -51.32
C SER A 251 5.56 25.86 -50.34
N SER A 252 6.34 24.93 -50.90
CA SER A 252 7.05 23.83 -50.27
C SER A 252 8.42 24.30 -49.77
N VAL A 253 8.76 24.03 -48.50
CA VAL A 253 10.16 24.07 -48.03
C VAL A 253 10.41 22.90 -47.07
N THR A 254 11.36 22.04 -47.46
CA THR A 254 11.94 20.90 -46.73
C THR A 254 13.04 21.34 -45.73
N PRO A 255 13.46 20.47 -44.79
CA PRO A 255 14.04 20.87 -43.50
C PRO A 255 15.57 20.93 -43.48
N THR A 256 16.13 21.64 -42.48
CA THR A 256 17.55 21.61 -42.11
C THR A 256 17.78 21.12 -40.67
N PRO A 257 18.95 20.53 -40.37
CA PRO A 257 19.11 19.55 -39.30
C PRO A 257 19.77 20.09 -38.02
N GLU A 258 19.51 19.35 -36.93
CA GLU A 258 20.39 19.08 -35.78
C GLU A 258 21.08 20.28 -35.09
N ALA A 259 20.52 20.64 -33.94
CA ALA A 259 21.30 21.10 -32.79
C ALA A 259 21.08 20.10 -31.64
N GLU A 260 22.10 19.28 -31.37
CA GLU A 260 22.21 18.42 -30.19
C GLU A 260 22.11 19.27 -28.92
N ALA A 261 20.91 19.38 -28.36
CA ALA A 261 20.75 19.71 -26.96
C ALA A 261 20.89 18.41 -26.16
N THR A 262 22.09 18.15 -25.65
CA THR A 262 22.31 17.18 -24.58
C THR A 262 21.37 17.53 -23.42
N MET A 263 20.22 16.87 -23.36
CA MET A 263 19.29 16.91 -22.26
C MET A 263 19.96 16.24 -21.06
N SER A 264 20.69 17.02 -20.27
CA SER A 264 21.09 16.62 -18.93
C SER A 264 19.81 16.40 -18.11
N MET A 265 19.45 15.13 -17.88
CA MET A 265 18.38 14.79 -16.95
C MET A 265 18.69 15.35 -15.56
N PRO A 266 17.68 15.83 -14.81
CA PRO A 266 17.90 16.42 -13.50
C PRO A 266 18.33 15.33 -12.50
N THR A 267 19.57 15.45 -12.03
CA THR A 267 20.21 14.64 -10.97
C THR A 267 19.48 14.70 -9.61
N ALA A 268 18.46 15.54 -9.47
CA ALA A 268 17.68 15.76 -8.25
C ALA A 268 16.73 14.59 -7.89
N ALA A 269 16.20 13.85 -8.86
CA ALA A 269 15.29 12.72 -8.58
C ALA A 269 16.04 11.50 -8.01
N GLY A 270 17.29 11.29 -8.43
CA GLY A 270 18.15 10.23 -7.91
C GLY A 270 18.64 10.52 -6.49
N SER A 271 19.05 11.77 -6.22
CA SER A 271 19.55 12.16 -4.91
C SER A 271 18.49 12.09 -3.81
N LEU A 272 17.23 12.44 -4.11
CA LEU A 272 16.13 12.31 -3.14
C LEU A 272 15.83 10.86 -2.80
N LYS A 273 15.83 9.95 -3.78
CA LYS A 273 15.63 8.51 -3.56
C LYS A 273 16.71 7.94 -2.64
N ILE A 274 17.98 8.25 -2.91
CA ILE A 274 19.11 7.82 -2.08
C ILE A 274 18.96 8.34 -0.64
N ARG A 275 18.60 9.62 -0.47
CA ARG A 275 18.38 10.22 0.85
C ARG A 275 17.27 9.50 1.61
N MET A 276 16.15 9.19 0.98
CA MET A 276 15.05 8.47 1.63
C MET A 276 15.41 7.01 1.93
N SER A 277 16.23 6.37 1.09
CA SER A 277 16.79 5.05 1.40
C SER A 277 17.69 5.08 2.63
N ILE A 278 18.56 6.09 2.74
CA ILE A 278 19.40 6.30 3.93
C ILE A 278 18.53 6.55 5.16
N VAL A 279 17.46 7.36 5.05
CA VAL A 279 16.52 7.60 6.15
C VAL A 279 15.85 6.29 6.58
N SER A 280 15.31 5.50 5.65
CA SER A 280 14.65 4.23 5.93
C SER A 280 15.57 3.25 6.67
N VAL A 281 16.79 3.03 6.14
CA VAL A 281 17.79 2.16 6.76
C VAL A 281 18.27 2.72 8.10
N GLY A 282 18.46 4.04 8.19
CA GLY A 282 18.86 4.73 9.41
C GLY A 282 17.83 4.57 10.52
N VAL A 283 16.54 4.67 10.21
CA VAL A 283 15.45 4.44 11.17
C VAL A 283 15.53 3.03 11.75
N LEU A 284 15.68 2.01 10.90
CA LEU A 284 15.82 0.62 11.36
C LEU A 284 17.08 0.41 12.18
N ALA A 285 18.22 0.93 11.73
CA ALA A 285 19.49 0.80 12.44
C ALA A 285 19.46 1.46 13.82
N ILE A 286 18.85 2.66 13.93
CA ILE A 286 18.66 3.35 15.21
C ILE A 286 17.75 2.51 16.11
N THR A 287 16.62 2.02 15.61
CA THR A 287 15.71 1.17 16.39
C THR A 287 16.40 -0.09 16.89
N LEU A 288 17.15 -0.80 16.04
CA LEU A 288 17.90 -1.98 16.44
C LEU A 288 18.94 -1.66 17.51
N GLY A 289 19.64 -0.52 17.40
CA GLY A 289 20.51 -0.02 18.46
C GLY A 289 19.74 0.20 19.76
N VAL A 290 18.63 0.94 19.72
CA VAL A 290 17.80 1.22 20.90
C VAL A 290 17.32 -0.07 21.56
N VAL A 291 16.79 -1.01 20.79
CA VAL A 291 16.32 -2.30 21.30
C VAL A 291 17.47 -3.11 21.89
N THR A 292 18.61 -3.18 21.22
CA THR A 292 19.76 -3.96 21.70
C THR A 292 20.33 -3.42 23.02
N PHE A 293 20.36 -2.10 23.20
CA PHE A 293 20.96 -1.48 24.39
C PHE A 293 19.98 -1.21 25.54
N PHE A 294 18.69 -1.02 25.25
CA PHE A 294 17.71 -0.54 26.24
C PHE A 294 16.50 -1.46 26.42
N ALA A 295 16.25 -2.42 25.52
CA ALA A 295 15.18 -3.37 25.76
C ALA A 295 15.54 -4.26 26.96
N PRO A 296 14.58 -4.57 27.85
CA PRO A 296 14.82 -5.54 28.90
C PRO A 296 15.21 -6.88 28.27
N MET A 297 16.27 -7.49 28.76
CA MET A 297 16.60 -8.87 28.40
C MET A 297 15.47 -9.75 28.92
N ALA A 298 14.78 -10.46 28.02
CA ALA A 298 13.86 -11.54 28.36
C ALA A 298 14.64 -12.77 28.78
#